data_AF-A0AAD7F487-F1
#
_entry.id   AF-A0AAD7F487-F1
#
_cell.length_a   1.000
_cell.length_b   1.000
_cell.length_c   1.000
_cell.angle_alpha   90.00
_cell.angle_beta   90.00
_cell.angle_gamma   90.00
#
_symmetry.space_group_name_H-M   'P 1'
#
loop_
_entity.id
_entity.type
_entity.pdbx_description
1 polymer ?
#
loop_
_entity_poly.entity_id
_entity_poly.type
_entity_poly.pdbx_seq_one_letter_code
_entity_poly.pdbx_strand_id
1 'polypeptide(L)'
;MDDATTRFHAALPYALLPISPSLAALHSVRVKSTFNSCQQCGCTLHRGETSVRTVRSKAPNSRAIQTTCLICGWAHKEPLARGNAALFPRTKKRGAPISATVVDVPEKSPAIQRPAIRKVEETPKQSATPINPPSKQQSAPASSLPKSRPKKKGGLHSMLERNKERESREKEKKNEPGGGLAMFLNQL
;
A
#
# COMPACT_ATOMS: atom_id res chain seq x y z
N MET A 1 -7.84 32.48 24.67
CA MET A 1 -7.17 32.74 23.38
C MET A 1 -8.24 32.96 22.35
N ASP A 2 -8.15 34.04 21.59
CA ASP A 2 -9.12 34.35 20.55
C ASP A 2 -9.05 33.32 19.40
N ASP A 3 -10.19 33.04 18.77
CA ASP A 3 -10.29 32.08 17.66
C ASP A 3 -9.41 32.47 16.46
N ALA A 4 -9.15 33.77 16.27
CA ALA A 4 -8.21 34.24 15.26
C ALA A 4 -6.77 33.75 15.54
N THR A 5 -6.35 33.81 16.80
CA THR A 5 -4.99 33.44 17.24
C THR A 5 -4.77 31.93 17.12
N THR A 6 -5.78 31.11 17.46
CA THR A 6 -5.69 29.65 17.31
C THR A 6 -5.57 29.24 15.84
N ARG A 7 -6.35 29.87 14.94
CA ARG A 7 -6.27 29.64 13.49
C ARG A 7 -4.93 30.06 12.92
N PHE A 8 -4.40 31.21 13.33
CA PHE A 8 -3.07 31.67 12.92
C PHE A 8 -2.00 30.65 13.30
N HIS A 9 -2.00 30.19 14.55
CA HIS A 9 -1.05 29.17 15.00
C HIS A 9 -1.21 27.84 14.26
N ALA A 10 -2.43 27.42 13.93
CA ALA A 10 -2.69 26.22 13.16
C ALA A 10 -2.21 26.32 11.70
N ALA A 11 -2.26 27.51 11.10
CA ALA A 11 -1.83 27.74 9.71
C ALA A 11 -0.31 27.86 9.56
N LEU A 12 0.38 28.34 10.60
CA LEU A 12 1.81 28.67 10.57
C LEU A 12 2.72 27.49 10.14
N PRO A 13 2.56 26.24 10.62
CA PRO A 13 3.36 25.11 10.13
C PRO A 13 3.28 24.90 8.61
N TYR A 14 2.11 25.11 8.02
CA TYR A 14 1.91 24.93 6.58
C TYR A 14 2.60 26.03 5.78
N ALA A 15 2.61 27.26 6.27
CA ALA A 15 3.32 28.38 5.65
C ALA A 15 4.85 28.22 5.73
N LEU A 16 5.35 27.62 6.82
CA LEU A 16 6.79 27.39 7.01
C LEU A 16 7.33 26.14 6.30
N LEU A 17 6.47 25.18 5.96
CA LEU A 17 6.87 23.90 5.38
C LEU A 17 7.82 24.02 4.16
N PRO A 18 7.59 24.91 3.16
CA PRO A 18 8.50 25.03 2.02
C PRO A 18 9.84 25.74 2.34
N ILE A 19 9.91 26.49 3.44
CA ILE A 19 11.08 27.31 3.80
C ILE A 19 11.97 26.57 4.81
N SER A 20 11.35 26.01 5.86
CA SER A 20 12.04 25.32 6.94
C SER A 20 11.13 24.26 7.56
N PRO A 21 11.23 22.99 7.11
CA PRO A 21 10.50 21.87 7.68
C PRO A 21 10.74 21.69 9.19
N SER A 22 11.96 21.97 9.66
CA SER A 22 12.32 21.88 11.07
C SER A 22 11.57 22.89 11.94
N LEU A 23 11.42 24.14 11.48
CA LEU A 23 10.61 25.13 12.20
C LEU A 23 9.12 24.79 12.15
N ALA A 24 8.62 24.34 11.00
CA ALA A 24 7.24 23.87 10.87
C ALA A 24 6.93 22.73 11.86
N ALA A 25 7.87 21.80 12.06
CA ALA A 25 7.74 20.72 13.04
C ALA A 25 7.65 21.24 14.48
N LEU A 26 8.52 22.18 14.88
CA LEU A 26 8.47 22.79 16.22
C LEU A 26 7.12 23.47 16.50
N HIS A 27 6.58 24.20 15.51
CA HIS A 27 5.27 24.82 15.64
C HIS A 27 4.14 23.78 15.71
N SER A 28 4.24 22.68 14.97
CA SER A 28 3.27 21.59 15.01
C SER A 28 3.19 20.92 16.39
N VAL A 29 4.32 20.74 17.08
CA VAL A 29 4.36 20.21 18.46
C VAL A 29 3.63 21.14 19.43
N ARG A 30 3.84 22.45 19.32
CA ARG A 30 3.25 23.45 20.22
C ARG A 30 1.73 23.53 20.08
N VAL A 31 1.23 23.45 18.85
CA VAL A 31 -0.20 23.58 18.55
C VAL A 31 -0.98 22.29 18.86
N LYS A 32 -0.28 21.20 19.24
CA LYS A 32 -0.87 19.86 19.45
C LYS A 32 -1.84 19.49 18.32
N SER A 33 -1.44 19.81 17.09
CA SER A 33 -2.28 19.57 15.92
C SER A 33 -2.47 18.07 15.74
N THR A 34 -3.73 17.63 15.70
CA THR A 34 -4.07 16.21 15.82
C THR A 34 -4.04 15.45 14.49
N PHE A 35 -4.10 16.13 13.35
CA PHE A 35 -4.48 15.46 12.11
C PHE A 35 -3.35 15.18 11.11
N ASN A 36 -2.25 15.93 11.11
CA ASN A 36 -1.21 15.79 10.07
C ASN A 36 0.24 15.94 10.57
N SER A 37 0.51 15.76 11.86
CA SER A 37 1.88 15.85 12.41
C SER A 37 2.23 14.65 13.28
N CYS A 38 3.50 14.25 13.25
CA CYS A 38 4.02 13.23 14.16
C CYS A 38 3.94 13.75 15.60
N GLN A 39 3.32 12.99 16.50
CA GLN A 39 3.21 13.40 17.91
C GLN A 39 4.56 13.42 18.64
N GLN A 40 5.55 12.68 18.13
CA GLN A 40 6.86 12.55 18.77
C GLN A 40 7.87 13.60 18.28
N CYS A 41 8.00 13.78 16.96
CA CYS A 41 8.99 14.72 16.39
C CYS A 41 8.36 15.98 15.78
N GLY A 42 7.04 16.09 15.70
CA GLY A 42 6.36 17.24 15.11
C GLY A 42 6.33 17.29 13.58
N CYS A 43 7.11 16.43 12.90
CA CYS A 43 7.20 16.46 11.44
C CYS A 43 5.83 16.31 10.79
N THR A 44 5.58 17.12 9.76
CA THR A 44 4.34 17.09 9.00
C THR A 44 4.26 15.82 8.17
N LEU A 45 3.15 15.11 8.26
CA LEU A 45 2.92 13.81 7.63
C LEU A 45 2.51 13.95 6.15
N HIS A 46 3.12 14.89 5.42
CA HIS A 46 2.82 15.17 4.02
C HIS A 46 3.74 14.42 3.05
N ARG A 47 3.25 14.24 1.81
CA ARG A 47 3.86 13.60 0.63
C ARG A 47 5.22 12.92 0.85
N GLY A 48 5.17 11.62 1.14
CA GLY A 48 6.35 10.74 1.10
C GLY A 48 7.10 10.58 2.42
N GLU A 49 6.78 11.37 3.45
CA GLU A 49 7.43 11.26 4.78
C GLU A 49 6.70 10.30 5.74
N THR A 50 5.60 9.70 5.28
CA THR A 50 4.84 8.69 6.03
C THR A 50 4.49 7.47 5.22
N SER A 51 4.48 6.34 5.92
CA SER A 51 3.86 5.12 5.41
C SER A 51 2.48 4.95 6.04
N VAL A 52 1.44 4.96 5.20
CA VAL A 52 0.06 4.68 5.61
C VAL A 52 -0.32 3.30 5.12
N ARG A 53 -0.74 2.42 6.03
CA ARG A 53 -1.17 1.05 5.70
C ARG A 53 -2.38 0.63 6.52
N THR A 54 -3.28 -0.14 5.92
CA THR A 54 -4.37 -0.77 6.68
C THR A 54 -3.85 -2.04 7.35
N VAL A 55 -4.00 -2.14 8.67
CA VAL A 55 -3.64 -3.32 9.45
C VAL A 55 -4.89 -3.96 10.04
N ARG A 56 -4.90 -5.29 10.14
CA ARG A 56 -5.89 -6.00 10.95
C ARG A 56 -5.54 -5.78 12.42
N SER A 57 -6.48 -5.33 13.22
CA SER A 57 -6.27 -5.25 14.67
C SER A 57 -6.58 -6.59 15.34
N LYS A 58 -6.25 -6.72 16.62
CA LYS A 58 -6.48 -7.96 17.39
C LYS A 58 -7.97 -8.24 17.62
N ALA A 59 -8.81 -7.20 17.61
CA ALA A 59 -10.25 -7.36 17.78
C ALA A 59 -10.87 -8.00 16.52
N PRO A 60 -11.92 -8.82 16.70
CA PRO A 60 -12.55 -9.52 15.59
C PRO A 60 -13.18 -8.52 14.61
N ASN A 61 -12.95 -8.74 13.31
CA ASN A 61 -13.46 -7.92 12.20
C ASN A 61 -13.06 -6.43 12.19
N SER A 62 -12.14 -5.99 13.05
CA SER A 62 -11.68 -4.60 13.04
C SER A 62 -10.40 -4.39 12.22
N ARG A 63 -10.37 -3.27 11.51
CA ARG A 63 -9.20 -2.77 10.78
C ARG A 63 -8.78 -1.45 11.40
N ALA A 64 -7.50 -1.13 11.33
CA ALA A 64 -6.97 0.16 11.73
C ALA A 64 -6.10 0.72 10.60
N ILE A 65 -6.10 2.03 10.45
CA ILE A 65 -5.10 2.72 9.65
C ILE A 65 -3.87 2.88 10.54
N GLN A 66 -2.75 2.30 10.12
CA GLN A 66 -1.46 2.55 10.74
C GLN A 66 -0.71 3.59 9.92
N THR A 67 -0.36 4.70 10.56
CA THR A 67 0.47 5.75 9.99
C THR A 67 1.81 5.74 10.70
N THR A 68 2.90 5.53 9.96
CA THR A 68 4.26 5.50 10.49
C THR A 68 5.04 6.69 9.95
N CYS A 69 5.63 7.48 10.85
CA CYS A 69 6.57 8.54 10.51
C CYS A 69 7.88 7.91 10.04
N LEU A 70 8.35 8.26 8.83
CA LEU A 70 9.60 7.73 8.29
C LEU A 70 10.84 8.42 8.85
N ILE A 71 10.67 9.55 9.55
CA ILE A 71 11.77 10.32 10.15
C ILE A 71 12.16 9.72 11.51
N CYS A 72 11.20 9.56 12.42
CA CYS A 72 11.48 9.06 13.78
C CYS A 72 10.99 7.62 14.04
N GLY A 73 10.28 7.00 13.10
CA GLY A 73 9.75 5.64 13.23
C GLY A 73 8.49 5.51 14.11
N TRP A 74 7.99 6.62 14.68
CA TRP A 74 6.78 6.59 15.49
C TRP A 74 5.58 6.13 14.66
N ALA A 75 4.74 5.27 15.24
CA ALA A 75 3.59 4.69 14.56
C ALA A 75 2.29 4.92 15.34
N HIS A 76 1.35 5.61 14.69
CA HIS A 76 -0.02 5.78 15.15
C HIS A 76 -0.93 4.70 14.58
N LYS A 77 -1.92 4.26 15.34
CA LYS A 77 -2.98 3.36 14.88
C LYS A 77 -4.33 3.98 15.16
N GLU A 78 -5.04 4.33 14.12
CA GLU A 78 -6.39 4.85 14.21
C GLU A 78 -7.39 3.75 13.82
N PRO A 79 -8.38 3.43 14.68
CA PRO A 79 -9.40 2.45 14.33
C PRO A 79 -10.17 2.94 13.11
N LEU A 80 -10.27 2.10 12.08
CA LEU A 80 -11.02 2.45 10.89
C LEU A 80 -12.51 2.34 11.24
N ALA A 81 -13.18 3.49 11.34
CA ALA A 81 -14.63 3.52 11.54
C ALA A 81 -15.29 2.71 10.42
N ARG A 82 -16.17 1.78 10.78
CA ARG A 82 -16.90 0.96 9.79
C ARG A 82 -17.78 1.83 8.90
N GLY A 83 -18.24 2.97 9.42
CA GLY A 83 -19.08 3.93 8.71
C GLY A 83 -20.28 3.25 8.03
N ASN A 84 -20.59 3.73 6.82
CA ASN A 84 -21.69 3.20 6.01
C ASN A 84 -21.42 1.78 5.47
N ALA A 85 -20.20 1.26 5.56
CA ALA A 85 -19.91 -0.12 5.15
C ALA A 85 -20.64 -1.17 6.02
N ALA A 86 -21.21 -0.75 7.16
CA ALA A 86 -22.12 -1.60 7.95
C ALA A 86 -23.49 -1.80 7.29
N LEU A 87 -23.95 -0.83 6.49
CA LEU A 87 -25.26 -0.84 5.83
C LEU A 87 -25.29 -1.78 4.62
N PHE A 88 -24.13 -2.03 4.02
CA PHE A 88 -24.03 -2.95 2.90
C PHE A 88 -23.97 -4.39 3.43
N PRO A 89 -24.96 -5.25 3.10
CA PRO A 89 -24.91 -6.64 3.50
C PRO A 89 -23.63 -7.25 2.94
N ARG A 90 -22.86 -7.94 3.79
CA ARG A 90 -21.74 -8.74 3.31
C ARG A 90 -22.33 -9.76 2.35
N THR A 91 -22.03 -9.64 1.06
CA THR A 91 -22.26 -10.72 0.11
C THR A 91 -21.54 -11.93 0.70
N LYS A 92 -22.30 -12.88 1.26
CA LYS A 92 -21.77 -14.17 1.65
C LYS A 92 -21.09 -14.66 0.38
N LYS A 93 -19.76 -14.78 0.40
CA LYS A 93 -19.05 -15.46 -0.68
C LYS A 93 -19.76 -16.80 -0.76
N ARG A 94 -20.58 -16.99 -1.81
CA ARG A 94 -21.12 -18.31 -2.13
C ARG A 94 -19.90 -19.22 -2.15
N GLY A 95 -20.07 -20.39 -1.54
CA GLY A 95 -18.99 -21.35 -1.35
C GLY A 95 -18.17 -21.53 -2.62
N ALA A 96 -16.93 -22.00 -2.45
CA ALA A 96 -16.00 -22.33 -3.51
C ALA A 96 -16.72 -22.77 -4.80
N PRO A 97 -16.26 -22.31 -5.99
CA PRO A 97 -16.95 -22.59 -7.25
C PRO A 97 -17.23 -24.09 -7.32
N ILE A 98 -18.51 -24.44 -7.17
CA ILE A 98 -19.00 -25.73 -7.62
C ILE A 98 -18.70 -25.69 -9.12
N SER A 99 -17.86 -26.62 -9.59
CA SER A 99 -17.50 -26.79 -11.00
C SER A 99 -18.70 -26.44 -11.87
N ALA A 100 -18.60 -25.32 -12.58
CA ALA A 100 -19.64 -24.88 -13.47
C ALA A 100 -19.74 -25.89 -14.61
N THR A 101 -20.82 -26.67 -14.61
CA THR A 101 -21.38 -27.21 -15.84
C THR A 101 -21.68 -26.01 -16.74
N VAL A 102 -20.99 -25.97 -17.87
CA VAL A 102 -21.12 -24.95 -18.91
C VAL A 102 -22.56 -25.01 -19.43
N VAL A 103 -23.38 -24.04 -19.04
CA VAL A 103 -24.63 -23.75 -19.75
C VAL A 103 -24.32 -22.58 -20.66
N ASP A 104 -24.29 -22.89 -21.95
CA ASP A 104 -24.06 -21.99 -23.06
C ASP A 104 -25.16 -20.91 -23.06
N VAL A 105 -24.82 -19.69 -22.65
CA VAL A 105 -25.70 -18.53 -22.76
C VAL A 105 -25.13 -17.64 -23.85
N PRO A 106 -25.87 -17.36 -24.94
CA PRO A 106 -25.38 -16.58 -26.06
C PRO A 106 -25.12 -15.12 -25.65
N GLU A 107 -23.85 -14.76 -25.62
CA GLU A 107 -23.32 -13.45 -25.28
C GLU A 107 -23.53 -12.46 -26.45
N LYS A 108 -24.61 -11.68 -26.38
CA LYS A 108 -24.75 -10.41 -27.12
C LYS A 108 -24.54 -9.26 -26.15
N SER A 109 -23.28 -8.88 -25.94
CA SER A 109 -22.93 -7.66 -25.19
C SER A 109 -22.29 -6.62 -26.12
N PRO A 110 -22.79 -5.37 -26.13
CA PRO A 110 -22.30 -4.30 -26.98
C PRO A 110 -20.92 -3.80 -26.53
N ALA A 111 -20.05 -3.55 -27.51
CA ALA A 111 -18.68 -3.09 -27.33
C ALA A 111 -18.64 -1.74 -26.58
N ILE A 112 -18.20 -1.75 -25.33
CA ILE A 112 -17.86 -0.53 -24.58
C ILE A 112 -16.54 -0.01 -25.12
N GLN A 113 -16.61 1.08 -25.89
CA GLN A 113 -15.45 1.78 -26.41
C GLN A 113 -14.64 2.38 -25.26
N ARG A 114 -13.39 1.93 -25.15
CA ARG A 114 -12.42 2.40 -24.15
C ARG A 114 -11.99 3.83 -24.52
N PRO A 115 -12.18 4.84 -23.66
CA PRO A 115 -11.74 6.20 -23.97
C PRO A 115 -10.21 6.25 -24.10
N ALA A 116 -9.75 6.87 -25.18
CA ALA A 116 -8.34 7.00 -25.51
C ALA A 116 -7.60 7.80 -24.43
N ILE A 117 -6.53 7.22 -23.89
CA ILE A 117 -5.63 7.85 -22.94
C ILE A 117 -4.89 8.98 -23.67
N ARG A 118 -5.17 10.23 -23.31
CA ARG A 118 -4.44 11.39 -23.82
C ARG A 118 -3.02 11.36 -23.27
N LYS A 119 -2.02 11.35 -24.18
CA LYS A 119 -0.61 11.58 -23.86
C LYS A 119 -0.48 12.95 -23.17
N VAL A 120 -0.06 12.95 -21.91
CA VAL A 120 0.34 14.17 -21.21
C VAL A 120 1.75 14.51 -21.63
N GLU A 121 1.90 15.71 -22.18
CA GLU A 121 3.13 16.30 -22.68
C GLU A 121 4.11 16.57 -21.52
N GLU A 122 5.35 16.13 -21.71
CA GLU A 122 6.42 16.19 -20.71
C GLU A 122 6.90 17.65 -20.53
N THR A 123 6.86 18.13 -19.28
CA THR A 123 7.38 19.44 -18.90
C THR A 123 8.91 19.38 -18.69
N PRO A 124 9.66 20.48 -18.93
CA PRO A 124 11.12 20.44 -19.01
C PRO A 124 11.80 20.22 -17.65
N LYS A 125 12.80 19.34 -17.65
CA LYS A 125 13.76 19.12 -16.55
C LYS A 125 14.50 20.41 -16.23
N GLN A 126 14.30 20.94 -15.03
CA GLN A 126 15.21 21.93 -14.45
C GLN A 126 16.39 21.21 -13.78
N SER A 127 17.58 21.59 -14.24
CA SER A 127 18.89 21.18 -13.75
C SER A 127 19.12 21.75 -12.35
N ALA A 128 19.20 20.89 -11.34
CA ALA A 128 19.67 21.25 -10.00
C ALA A 128 21.07 20.64 -9.77
N THR A 129 21.95 21.51 -9.28
CA THR A 129 23.39 21.35 -9.00
C THR A 129 23.73 20.26 -7.97
N PRO A 130 24.96 19.71 -8.00
CA PRO A 130 25.43 18.69 -7.06
C PRO A 130 25.74 19.30 -5.68
N ILE A 131 25.02 18.86 -4.65
CA ILE A 131 25.34 19.15 -3.24
C ILE A 131 26.10 17.95 -2.67
N ASN A 132 27.30 18.24 -2.14
CA ASN A 132 28.21 17.29 -1.48
C ASN A 132 27.57 16.59 -0.26
N PRO A 133 27.94 15.33 0.02
CA PRO A 133 27.43 14.59 1.17
C PRO A 133 28.11 15.02 2.48
N PRO A 134 27.37 15.31 3.57
CA PRO A 134 27.96 15.41 4.89
C PRO A 134 28.27 14.03 5.48
N SER A 135 29.44 13.99 6.11
CA SER A 135 30.13 12.87 6.73
C SER A 135 29.30 12.09 7.76
N LYS A 136 29.54 10.78 7.80
CA LYS A 136 28.92 9.81 8.71
C LYS A 136 29.43 10.00 10.14
N GLN A 137 28.56 10.30 11.09
CA GLN A 137 28.79 9.98 12.49
C GLN A 137 27.88 8.83 12.90
N GLN A 138 28.51 7.67 13.09
CA GLN A 138 27.92 6.46 13.66
C GLN A 138 27.82 6.63 15.17
N SER A 139 26.60 6.71 15.70
CA SER A 139 26.33 6.42 17.12
C SER A 139 25.66 5.05 17.23
N ALA A 140 26.32 4.16 17.98
CA ALA A 140 25.98 2.76 18.16
C ALA A 140 24.55 2.53 18.70
N PRO A 141 23.82 1.51 18.21
CA PRO A 141 22.56 1.10 18.83
C PRO A 141 22.80 0.17 20.02
N ALA A 142 22.18 0.49 21.15
CA ALA A 142 22.08 -0.38 22.32
C ALA A 142 21.30 -1.66 21.98
N SER A 143 21.89 -2.81 22.31
CA SER A 143 21.36 -4.14 22.05
C SER A 143 20.24 -4.50 23.01
N SER A 144 18.98 -4.45 22.56
CA SER A 144 17.89 -5.19 23.20
C SER A 144 17.62 -6.48 22.42
N LEU A 145 17.86 -7.62 23.06
CA LEU A 145 17.76 -8.97 22.49
C LEU A 145 16.38 -9.23 21.84
N PRO A 146 16.31 -9.55 20.54
CA PRO A 146 15.09 -10.08 19.94
C PRO A 146 14.97 -11.58 20.26
N LYS A 147 13.91 -11.93 20.99
CA LYS A 147 13.44 -13.31 21.17
C LYS A 147 13.33 -14.01 19.81
N SER A 148 14.11 -15.07 19.63
CA SER A 148 14.30 -15.77 18.38
C SER A 148 12.97 -16.35 17.88
N ARG A 149 12.43 -15.75 16.81
CA ARG A 149 11.46 -16.43 15.96
C ARG A 149 12.26 -17.29 14.98
N PRO A 150 11.89 -18.57 14.75
CA PRO A 150 12.61 -19.43 13.82
C PRO A 150 12.58 -18.80 12.44
N LYS A 151 13.75 -18.37 11.95
CA LYS A 151 13.95 -17.84 10.61
C LYS A 151 13.61 -18.96 9.63
N LYS A 152 12.42 -18.89 9.02
CA LYS A 152 12.04 -19.77 7.91
C LYS A 152 12.91 -19.42 6.69
N LYS A 153 14.14 -19.94 6.66
CA LYS A 153 15.06 -19.89 5.51
C LYS A 153 14.54 -20.65 4.29
N GLY A 154 13.40 -21.35 4.39
CA GLY A 154 12.81 -22.11 3.28
C GLY A 154 11.88 -21.34 2.34
N GLY A 155 11.67 -20.02 2.52
CA GLY A 155 10.65 -19.27 1.77
C GLY A 155 10.88 -19.26 0.25
N LEU A 156 12.07 -18.87 -0.19
CA LEU A 156 12.38 -18.76 -1.63
C LEU A 156 12.56 -20.13 -2.28
N HIS A 157 13.25 -21.06 -1.62
CA HIS A 157 13.45 -22.42 -2.13
C HIS A 157 12.12 -23.16 -2.30
N SER A 158 11.23 -23.11 -1.30
CA SER A 158 9.88 -23.69 -1.38
C SER A 158 9.01 -23.03 -2.46
N MET A 159 9.29 -21.77 -2.80
CA MET A 159 8.56 -21.06 -3.86
C MET A 159 9.06 -21.48 -5.25
N LEU A 160 10.37 -21.65 -5.43
CA LEU A 160 10.97 -22.15 -6.66
C LEU A 160 10.59 -23.60 -6.95
N GLU A 161 10.56 -24.44 -5.92
CA GLU A 161 10.16 -25.85 -6.02
C GLU A 161 8.70 -25.99 -6.48
N ARG A 162 7.80 -25.18 -5.92
CA ARG A 162 6.40 -25.09 -6.37
C ARG A 162 6.24 -24.56 -7.79
N ASN A 163 7.10 -23.65 -8.24
CA ASN A 163 7.06 -23.18 -9.63
C ASN A 163 7.52 -24.26 -10.61
N LYS A 164 8.58 -25.02 -10.27
CA LYS A 164 9.05 -26.15 -11.08
C LYS A 164 7.98 -27.24 -11.19
N GLU A 165 7.27 -27.55 -10.11
CA GLU A 165 6.16 -28.52 -10.10
C GLU A 165 4.97 -28.08 -10.97
N ARG A 166 4.66 -26.77 -10.99
CA ARG A 166 3.61 -26.24 -11.89
C ARG A 166 3.99 -26.35 -13.35
N GLU A 167 5.24 -26.02 -13.67
CA GLU A 167 5.73 -26.05 -15.05
C GLU A 167 5.81 -27.49 -15.60
N SER A 168 6.18 -28.47 -14.77
CA SER A 168 6.18 -29.88 -15.20
C SER A 168 4.77 -30.40 -15.48
N ARG A 169 3.79 -30.07 -14.62
CA ARG A 169 2.38 -30.42 -14.84
C ARG A 169 1.80 -29.78 -16.10
N GLU A 170 2.20 -28.56 -16.42
CA GLU A 170 1.77 -27.89 -17.66
C GLU A 170 2.43 -28.52 -18.91
N LYS A 171 3.68 -28.98 -18.81
CA LYS A 171 4.36 -29.71 -19.90
C LYS A 171 3.76 -31.09 -20.14
N GLU A 172 3.43 -31.83 -19.09
CA GLU A 172 2.73 -33.12 -19.20
C GLU A 172 1.38 -32.96 -19.88
N LYS A 173 0.60 -31.93 -19.52
CA LYS A 173 -0.68 -31.62 -20.16
C LYS A 173 -0.55 -31.20 -21.63
N LYS A 174 0.57 -30.59 -22.03
CA LYS A 174 0.83 -30.23 -23.44
C LYS A 174 1.25 -31.44 -24.28
N ASN A 175 1.88 -32.44 -23.67
CA ASN A 175 2.33 -33.64 -24.34
C ASN A 175 1.26 -34.73 -24.41
N GLU A 176 0.11 -34.60 -23.73
CA GLU A 176 -1.05 -35.43 -24.02
C GLU A 176 -1.65 -35.04 -25.38
N PRO A 177 -1.58 -35.92 -26.41
CA PRO A 177 -1.98 -35.60 -27.78
C PRO A 177 -3.51 -35.56 -28.01
N GLY A 178 -4.31 -35.27 -26.99
CA GLY A 178 -5.76 -35.53 -27.02
C GLY A 178 -6.73 -34.40 -26.62
N GLY A 179 -6.26 -33.20 -26.24
CA GLY A 179 -7.10 -32.28 -25.44
C GLY A 179 -7.34 -30.86 -25.94
N GLY A 180 -7.09 -30.52 -27.21
CA GLY A 180 -7.20 -29.14 -27.69
C GLY A 180 -7.78 -29.01 -29.09
N LEU A 181 -8.20 -27.78 -29.43
CA LEU A 181 -8.77 -27.26 -30.70
C LEU A 181 -8.42 -28.01 -32.00
N ALA A 182 -7.26 -28.66 -32.10
CA ALA A 182 -6.89 -29.56 -33.18
C ALA A 182 -7.91 -30.69 -33.42
N MET A 183 -8.55 -31.24 -32.37
CA MET A 183 -9.58 -32.27 -32.54
C MET A 183 -10.85 -31.73 -33.20
N PHE A 184 -11.12 -30.44 -33.05
CA PHE A 184 -12.28 -29.77 -33.62
C PHE A 184 -12.12 -29.49 -35.13
N LEU A 185 -10.88 -29.36 -35.61
CA LEU A 185 -10.59 -29.08 -37.02
C LEU A 185 -10.56 -30.34 -37.90
N ASN A 186 -10.43 -31.54 -37.31
CA ASN A 186 -10.43 -32.81 -38.05
C ASN A 186 -11.84 -33.42 -38.29
N GLN A 187 -12.92 -32.73 -37.88
CA GLN A 187 -14.31 -33.19 -38.05
C GLN A 187 -15.11 -32.43 -39.13
N LEU A 188 -14.45 -31.60 -39.93
CA LEU A 188 -15.01 -30.97 -41.14
C LEU A 188 -14.44 -31.66 -42.39
#